data_AF-A0A9E5FDY3-F1
#
_entry.id   AF-A0A9E5FDY3-F1
#
_cell.length_a   1.000
_cell.length_b   1.000
_cell.length_c   1.000
_cell.angle_alpha   90.00
_cell.angle_beta   90.00
_cell.angle_gamma   90.00
#
_symmetry.space_group_name_H-M   'P 1'
#
loop_
_entity.id
_entity.type
_entity.pdbx_description
1 polymer ?
#
loop_
_entity_poly.entity_id
_entity_poly.type
_entity_poly.pdbx_seq_one_letter_code
_entity_poly.pdbx_strand_id
1 'polypeptide(L)'
;MSFRCLAVLVGSLLTCSTTMAQPAVDVLVLKGGEELRGLRWGNAGPRAVWYVSRVAWLREGQPALARRLEQEQADREVRTRADLVRRLQIWKASLEGTNAKDLGVIADDWIERYKEPARPGAYVATRIEAGQPTRIVAARPGLTRLALVAWRENVEGVERKPAAEIAATLKEAGIAWEKESTDLLERLPGLPVQDEADWKARLAFLDYQSTTKLHLQGTGEAIVETPAEGAALAAGQIEALMARVGKSTLEKALGDLLGDTPAPRQAQAAIPAEALKLARDRKAPVFRLSQVEPDLAGGKVLVVDRLISMRGALPEVVWQVRLEENGANADRAVVERLKKDPQIAKVIGAAEALGAGASLDQALRAGAVTLESWRKADGKFQEVARVATRRLDGVPLSWLEAR
;
A
#
# COMPACT_ATOMS: atom_id res chain seq x y z
N MET A 1 12.81 -28.84 -61.48
CA MET A 1 12.22 -27.94 -60.45
C MET A 1 11.56 -28.86 -59.42
N SER A 2 11.85 -28.84 -58.12
CA SER A 2 12.04 -27.67 -57.27
C SER A 2 13.02 -27.96 -56.12
N PHE A 3 13.86 -26.96 -55.88
CA PHE A 3 14.94 -26.80 -54.91
C PHE A 3 14.45 -26.72 -53.44
N ARG A 4 13.50 -27.58 -53.03
CA ARG A 4 12.80 -27.43 -51.73
C ARG A 4 12.96 -28.58 -50.72
N CYS A 5 13.75 -29.61 -51.01
CA CYS A 5 13.98 -30.72 -50.06
C CYS A 5 15.38 -30.77 -49.43
N LEU A 6 16.32 -29.90 -49.82
CA LEU A 6 17.69 -29.90 -49.27
C LEU A 6 17.98 -28.75 -48.27
N ALA A 7 17.01 -27.88 -47.99
CA ALA A 7 17.18 -26.76 -47.06
C ALA A 7 16.72 -27.06 -45.61
N VAL A 8 16.16 -28.23 -45.34
CA VAL A 8 15.60 -28.59 -44.02
C VAL A 8 16.57 -29.45 -43.18
N LEU A 9 17.70 -29.90 -43.76
CA LEU A 9 18.64 -30.83 -43.08
C LEU A 9 20.06 -30.29 -42.86
N VAL A 10 20.33 -29.02 -43.23
CA VAL A 10 21.62 -28.35 -42.97
C VAL A 10 21.48 -27.15 -42.02
N GLY A 11 20.26 -26.81 -41.58
CA GLY A 11 20.01 -25.76 -40.59
C GLY A 11 20.08 -26.20 -39.11
N SER A 12 20.42 -27.47 -38.83
CA SER A 12 20.41 -28.06 -37.49
C SER A 12 21.79 -28.12 -36.81
N LEU A 13 22.78 -27.41 -37.34
CA LEU A 13 24.10 -27.24 -36.72
C LEU A 13 24.43 -25.75 -36.75
N LEU A 14 24.59 -25.15 -35.57
CA LEU A 14 24.89 -23.72 -35.30
C LEU A 14 23.69 -22.79 -35.11
N THR A 15 22.72 -23.20 -34.30
CA THR A 15 22.24 -22.29 -33.27
C THR A 15 22.63 -22.88 -31.93
N CYS A 16 23.82 -22.53 -31.47
CA CYS A 16 24.07 -22.47 -30.04
C CYS A 16 23.09 -21.41 -29.52
N SER A 17 21.87 -21.83 -29.22
CA SER A 17 20.94 -21.05 -28.42
C SER A 17 21.57 -21.00 -27.05
N THR A 18 22.53 -20.09 -26.87
CA THR A 18 22.92 -19.58 -25.57
C THR A 18 21.61 -19.09 -24.99
N THR A 19 21.00 -19.91 -24.13
CA THR A 19 19.87 -19.50 -23.32
C THR A 19 20.47 -18.39 -22.48
N MET A 20 20.34 -17.13 -22.93
CA MET A 20 20.97 -16.01 -22.24
C MET A 20 20.52 -16.10 -20.80
N ALA A 21 21.49 -16.37 -19.92
CA ALA A 21 21.23 -16.61 -18.53
C ALA A 21 20.50 -15.38 -17.99
N GLN A 22 19.28 -15.60 -17.51
CA GLN A 22 18.38 -14.49 -17.27
C GLN A 22 18.84 -13.69 -16.04
N PRO A 23 19.04 -12.37 -16.17
CA PRO A 23 19.44 -11.56 -15.03
C PRO A 23 18.30 -11.52 -14.00
N ALA A 24 18.66 -11.53 -12.73
CA ALA A 24 17.71 -11.36 -11.63
C ALA A 24 17.30 -9.89 -11.41
N VAL A 25 18.06 -8.96 -11.99
CA VAL A 25 17.87 -7.51 -11.90
C VAL A 25 17.57 -6.91 -13.28
N ASP A 26 17.01 -5.71 -13.28
CA ASP A 26 16.85 -4.93 -14.51
C ASP A 26 18.23 -4.51 -15.05
N VAL A 27 18.31 -4.31 -16.37
CA VAL A 27 19.48 -3.73 -17.04
C VAL A 27 19.03 -2.56 -17.91
N LEU A 28 19.49 -1.36 -17.57
CA LEU A 28 19.24 -0.14 -18.33
C LEU A 28 20.54 0.30 -19.00
N VAL A 29 20.48 0.63 -20.28
CA VAL A 29 21.58 1.29 -21.00
C VAL A 29 21.16 2.72 -21.25
N LEU A 30 21.98 3.68 -20.82
CA LEU A 30 21.75 5.11 -20.98
C LEU A 30 22.25 5.59 -22.36
N LYS A 31 21.81 6.78 -22.78
CA LYS A 31 22.28 7.44 -24.02
C LYS A 31 23.80 7.59 -24.13
N GLY A 32 24.50 7.67 -22.99
CA GLY A 32 25.97 7.72 -22.95
C GLY A 32 26.68 6.37 -23.09
N GLY A 33 25.94 5.27 -23.30
CA GLY A 33 26.49 3.90 -23.31
C GLY A 33 26.71 3.29 -21.92
N GLU A 34 26.55 4.10 -20.87
CA GLU A 34 26.60 3.70 -19.46
C GLU A 34 25.51 2.66 -19.15
N GLU A 35 25.87 1.60 -18.44
CA GLU A 35 24.93 0.54 -18.04
C GLU A 35 24.56 0.68 -16.56
N LEU A 36 23.29 0.46 -16.21
CA LEU A 36 22.82 0.42 -14.83
C LEU A 36 22.14 -0.92 -14.58
N ARG A 37 22.65 -1.67 -13.59
CA ARG A 37 22.08 -2.94 -13.15
C ARG A 37 21.55 -2.81 -11.74
N GLY A 38 20.28 -3.18 -11.56
CA GLY A 38 19.55 -2.77 -10.40
C GLY A 38 18.06 -3.00 -10.51
N LEU A 39 17.29 -2.29 -9.73
CA LEU A 39 15.85 -2.47 -9.68
C LEU A 39 15.14 -1.15 -9.90
N ARG A 40 14.11 -1.18 -10.75
CA ARG A 40 13.09 -0.13 -10.73
C ARG A 40 12.41 -0.13 -9.36
N TRP A 41 12.60 0.95 -8.63
CA TRP A 41 12.12 1.12 -7.28
C TRP A 41 10.70 1.69 -7.21
N GLY A 42 10.37 2.61 -8.13
CA GLY A 42 9.02 3.15 -8.28
C GLY A 42 8.94 4.29 -9.28
N ASN A 43 7.80 4.99 -9.31
CA ASN A 43 7.52 6.03 -10.31
C ASN A 43 7.78 7.42 -9.73
N ALA A 44 8.60 8.23 -10.39
CA ALA A 44 8.83 9.64 -10.03
C ALA A 44 7.86 10.59 -10.77
N GLY A 45 6.71 10.08 -11.20
CA GLY A 45 5.74 10.72 -12.09
C GLY A 45 5.48 9.93 -13.38
N PRO A 46 4.68 10.48 -14.32
CA PRO A 46 4.29 9.77 -15.55
C PRO A 46 5.45 9.56 -16.54
N ARG A 47 6.57 10.26 -16.37
CA ARG A 47 7.72 10.23 -17.30
C ARG A 47 9.06 9.92 -16.64
N ALA A 48 9.07 9.52 -15.37
CA ALA A 48 10.31 9.24 -14.66
C ALA A 48 10.16 8.06 -13.71
N VAL A 49 11.25 7.32 -13.51
CA VAL A 49 11.32 6.20 -12.58
C VAL A 49 12.51 6.37 -11.65
N TRP A 50 12.36 5.92 -10.41
CA TRP A 50 13.49 5.74 -9.52
C TRP A 50 14.12 4.39 -9.78
N TYR A 51 15.42 4.39 -9.98
CA TYR A 51 16.24 3.22 -10.20
C TYR A 51 17.29 3.10 -9.12
N VAL A 52 17.46 1.90 -8.57
CA VAL A 52 18.40 1.65 -7.48
C VAL A 52 19.46 0.67 -7.94
N SER A 53 20.72 0.96 -7.66
CA SER A 53 21.88 0.11 -7.96
C SER A 53 22.78 -0.04 -6.73
N ARG A 54 23.48 -1.17 -6.58
CA ARG A 54 24.52 -1.31 -5.55
C ARG A 54 25.76 -0.51 -5.91
N VAL A 55 26.28 0.24 -4.94
CA VAL A 55 27.50 1.03 -5.08
C VAL A 55 28.70 0.14 -5.38
N ALA A 56 28.79 -1.02 -4.72
CA ALA A 56 29.90 -1.96 -4.91
C ALA A 56 30.05 -2.39 -6.38
N TRP A 57 28.93 -2.77 -7.03
CA TRP A 57 28.93 -3.15 -8.44
C TRP A 57 29.33 -1.98 -9.37
N LEU A 58 28.79 -0.79 -9.10
CA LEU A 58 29.13 0.42 -9.87
C LEU A 58 30.62 0.77 -9.75
N ARG A 59 31.19 0.74 -8.55
CA ARG A 59 32.60 1.08 -8.33
C ARG A 59 33.55 0.11 -9.02
N GLU A 60 33.18 -1.17 -9.08
CA GLU A 60 33.99 -2.20 -9.75
C GLU A 60 33.92 -2.08 -11.28
N GLY A 61 32.73 -1.87 -11.85
CA GLY A 61 32.54 -1.87 -13.31
C GLY A 61 32.64 -0.51 -13.99
N GLN A 62 32.22 0.56 -13.31
CA GLN A 62 32.08 1.92 -13.85
C GLN A 62 32.40 2.99 -12.78
N PRO A 63 33.66 3.11 -12.32
CA PRO A 63 34.02 3.95 -11.16
C PRO A 63 33.72 5.44 -11.35
N ALA A 64 33.82 5.96 -12.57
CA ALA A 64 33.46 7.35 -12.87
C ALA A 64 31.96 7.61 -12.70
N LEU A 65 31.13 6.68 -13.19
CA LEU A 65 29.67 6.72 -13.01
C LEU A 65 29.31 6.59 -11.52
N ALA A 66 29.97 5.69 -10.79
CA ALA A 66 29.78 5.53 -9.35
C ALA A 66 29.99 6.86 -8.62
N ARG A 67 31.15 7.51 -8.80
CA ARG A 67 31.45 8.81 -8.18
C ARG A 67 30.42 9.87 -8.52
N ARG A 68 29.98 9.94 -9.78
CA ARG A 68 28.94 10.89 -10.22
C ARG A 68 27.62 10.65 -9.48
N LEU A 69 27.11 9.41 -9.48
CA LEU A 69 25.82 9.07 -8.87
C LEU A 69 25.86 9.20 -7.33
N GLU A 70 26.98 8.87 -6.70
CA GLU A 70 27.18 9.06 -5.27
C GLU A 70 27.17 10.55 -4.88
N GLN A 71 27.81 11.41 -5.68
CA GLN A 71 27.78 12.86 -5.47
C GLN A 71 26.37 13.43 -5.69
N GLU A 72 25.71 13.06 -6.79
CA GLU A 72 24.34 13.49 -7.08
C GLU A 72 23.37 13.08 -5.96
N GLN A 73 23.54 11.89 -5.39
CA GLN A 73 22.79 11.43 -4.23
C GLN A 73 23.11 12.25 -2.99
N ALA A 74 24.38 12.47 -2.66
CA ALA A 74 24.77 13.26 -1.50
C ALA A 74 24.18 14.68 -1.56
N ASP A 75 24.27 15.34 -2.71
CA ASP A 75 23.71 16.67 -2.95
C ASP A 75 22.17 16.69 -2.84
N ARG A 76 21.51 15.60 -3.28
CA ARG A 76 20.05 15.43 -3.12
C ARG A 76 19.68 15.20 -1.66
N GLU A 77 20.44 14.40 -0.93
CA GLU A 77 20.18 14.06 0.47
C GLU A 77 20.31 15.30 1.36
N VAL A 78 21.33 16.14 1.14
CA VAL A 78 21.47 17.43 1.86
C VAL A 78 20.22 18.29 1.66
N ARG A 79 19.77 18.47 0.41
CA ARG A 79 18.56 19.25 0.10
C ARG A 79 17.30 18.64 0.69
N THR A 80 17.15 17.32 0.59
CA THR A 80 15.98 16.59 1.10
C THR A 80 15.88 16.68 2.63
N ARG A 81 16.99 16.51 3.34
CA ARG A 81 17.05 16.62 4.79
C ARG A 81 16.76 18.04 5.27
N ALA A 82 17.35 19.05 4.62
CA ALA A 82 17.05 20.45 4.93
C ALA A 82 15.55 20.77 4.72
N ASP A 83 14.95 20.26 3.65
CA ASP A 83 13.52 20.39 3.38
C ASP A 83 12.67 19.73 4.47
N LEU A 84 13.00 18.51 4.88
CA LEU A 84 12.31 17.77 5.94
C LEU A 84 12.41 18.47 7.30
N VAL A 85 13.59 18.96 7.67
CA VAL A 85 13.76 19.74 8.91
C VAL A 85 12.86 20.97 8.89
N ARG A 86 12.85 21.72 7.78
CA ARG A 86 11.96 22.89 7.64
C ARG A 86 10.49 22.51 7.78
N ARG A 87 10.04 21.45 7.11
CA ARG A 87 8.65 20.96 7.18
C ARG A 87 8.28 20.49 8.59
N LEU A 88 9.17 19.79 9.27
CA LEU A 88 8.97 19.33 10.64
C LEU A 88 8.89 20.50 11.62
N GLN A 89 9.70 21.55 11.43
CA GLN A 89 9.60 22.77 12.25
C GLN A 89 8.25 23.47 12.07
N ILE A 90 7.77 23.61 10.83
CA ILE A 90 6.45 24.16 10.53
C ILE A 90 5.35 23.31 11.18
N TRP A 91 5.44 21.98 11.03
CA TRP A 91 4.48 21.07 11.64
C TRP A 91 4.52 21.15 13.16
N LYS A 92 5.70 21.15 13.78
CA LYS A 92 5.86 21.29 15.24
C LYS A 92 5.22 22.58 15.75
N ALA A 93 5.45 23.71 15.09
CA ALA A 93 4.80 24.97 15.44
C ALA A 93 3.28 24.89 15.35
N SER A 94 2.74 24.15 14.37
CA SER A 94 1.29 23.91 14.26
C SER A 94 0.69 23.05 15.39
N LEU A 95 1.53 22.38 16.19
CA LEU A 95 1.10 21.60 17.35
C LEU A 95 1.03 22.43 18.63
N GLU A 96 1.58 23.65 18.64
CA GLU A 96 1.54 24.54 19.81
C GLU A 96 0.10 24.87 20.19
N GLY A 97 -0.21 24.83 21.49
CA GLY A 97 -1.57 25.03 22.00
C GLY A 97 -2.53 23.84 21.79
N THR A 98 -2.08 22.76 21.14
CA THR A 98 -2.84 21.51 21.07
C THR A 98 -2.48 20.57 22.24
N ASN A 99 -3.28 19.52 22.46
CA ASN A 99 -2.98 18.46 23.43
C ASN A 99 -1.93 17.44 22.94
N ALA A 100 -1.32 17.66 21.76
CA ALA A 100 -0.43 16.70 21.11
C ALA A 100 1.04 16.85 21.51
N LYS A 101 1.34 16.83 22.82
CA LYS A 101 2.72 16.99 23.33
C LYS A 101 3.67 15.92 22.79
N ASP A 102 3.21 14.67 22.71
CA ASP A 102 4.02 13.54 22.25
C ASP A 102 4.45 13.71 20.77
N LEU A 103 3.59 14.30 19.94
CA LEU A 103 3.96 14.62 18.55
C LEU A 103 5.03 15.70 18.47
N GLY A 104 5.04 16.66 19.39
CA GLY A 104 6.09 17.68 19.48
C GLY A 104 7.45 17.04 19.79
N VAL A 105 7.49 16.08 20.72
CA VAL A 105 8.70 15.31 21.05
C VAL A 105 9.15 14.47 19.85
N ILE A 106 8.21 13.76 19.21
CA ILE A 106 8.50 12.99 18.00
C ILE A 106 9.07 13.89 16.91
N ALA A 107 8.50 15.09 16.69
CA ALA A 107 9.00 16.05 15.72
C ALA A 107 10.45 16.47 16.03
N ASP A 108 10.79 16.69 17.30
CA ASP A 108 12.16 17.01 17.73
C ASP A 108 13.14 15.87 17.43
N ASP A 109 12.78 14.62 17.76
CA ASP A 109 13.60 13.45 17.46
C ASP A 109 13.89 13.31 15.96
N TRP A 110 12.87 13.54 15.12
CA TRP A 110 13.03 13.53 13.67
C TRP A 110 13.91 14.69 13.16
N ILE A 111 13.74 15.89 13.73
CA ILE A 111 14.54 17.07 13.36
C ILE A 111 16.01 16.79 13.65
N GLU A 112 16.36 16.29 14.84
CA GLU A 112 17.74 15.97 15.19
C GLU A 112 18.32 14.90 14.27
N ARG A 113 17.55 13.83 13.99
CA ARG A 113 17.98 12.77 13.06
C ARG A 113 18.30 13.30 11.64
N TYR A 114 17.53 14.26 11.13
CA TYR A 114 17.76 14.81 9.79
C TYR A 114 18.81 15.93 9.75
N LYS A 115 19.15 16.55 10.89
CA LYS A 115 20.30 17.46 10.98
C LYS A 115 21.62 16.72 10.88
N GLU A 116 21.68 15.47 11.33
CA GLU A 116 22.88 14.65 11.14
C GLU A 116 23.19 14.49 9.64
N PRO A 117 24.48 14.49 9.24
CA PRO A 117 24.86 14.16 7.87
C PRO A 117 24.37 12.77 7.47
N ALA A 118 23.87 12.64 6.24
CA ALA A 118 23.55 11.32 5.70
C ALA A 118 24.83 10.47 5.62
N ARG A 119 24.73 9.22 6.06
CA ARG A 119 25.84 8.26 5.96
C ARG A 119 25.84 7.64 4.56
N PRO A 120 27.01 7.46 3.92
CA PRO A 120 27.11 6.73 2.67
C PRO A 120 26.46 5.34 2.79
N GLY A 121 25.56 5.03 1.87
CA GLY A 121 24.83 3.77 1.83
C GLY A 121 25.46 2.75 0.87
N ALA A 122 24.98 1.50 0.95
CA ALA A 122 25.38 0.44 0.01
C ALA A 122 24.74 0.58 -1.38
N TYR A 123 23.81 1.52 -1.54
CA TYR A 123 22.99 1.71 -2.72
C TYR A 123 22.98 3.17 -3.15
N VAL A 124 22.84 3.38 -4.45
CA VAL A 124 22.51 4.68 -5.04
C VAL A 124 21.12 4.62 -5.66
N ALA A 125 20.33 5.67 -5.42
CA ALA A 125 19.04 5.87 -6.06
C ALA A 125 19.15 7.01 -7.07
N THR A 126 18.81 6.73 -8.32
CA THR A 126 18.90 7.68 -9.44
C THR A 126 17.54 7.83 -10.09
N ARG A 127 17.18 9.07 -10.40
CA ARG A 127 15.97 9.39 -11.15
C ARG A 127 16.27 9.27 -12.63
N ILE A 128 15.57 8.37 -13.32
CA ILE A 128 15.72 8.10 -14.75
C ILE A 128 14.50 8.65 -15.49
N GLU A 129 14.72 9.62 -16.37
CA GLU A 129 13.68 10.21 -17.22
C GLU A 129 13.38 9.32 -18.44
N ALA A 130 12.16 9.31 -18.95
CA ALA A 130 11.65 8.38 -19.98
C ALA A 130 12.45 8.39 -21.30
N GLY A 131 13.21 9.46 -21.57
CA GLY A 131 14.06 9.57 -22.75
C GLY A 131 15.55 9.33 -22.50
N GLN A 132 15.97 8.98 -21.29
CA GLN A 132 17.39 8.71 -20.98
C GLN A 132 17.85 7.30 -21.35
N PRO A 133 17.03 6.24 -21.15
CA PRO A 133 17.41 4.89 -21.58
C PRO A 133 17.35 4.74 -23.10
N THR A 134 18.36 4.10 -23.68
CA THR A 134 18.35 3.60 -25.07
C THR A 134 17.91 2.14 -25.14
N ARG A 135 18.14 1.38 -24.07
CA ARG A 135 17.71 -0.02 -23.93
C ARG A 135 17.28 -0.31 -22.51
N ILE A 136 16.21 -1.09 -22.36
CA ILE A 136 15.73 -1.60 -21.08
C ILE A 136 15.51 -3.10 -21.21
N VAL A 137 16.16 -3.88 -20.35
CA VAL A 137 15.90 -5.31 -20.18
C VAL A 137 15.36 -5.49 -18.78
N ALA A 138 14.03 -5.66 -18.67
CA ALA A 138 13.38 -5.86 -17.39
C ALA A 138 13.59 -7.30 -16.87
N ALA A 139 13.82 -7.44 -15.57
CA ALA A 139 13.75 -8.72 -14.89
C ALA A 139 12.32 -9.29 -14.97
N ARG A 140 12.20 -10.62 -14.95
CA ARG A 140 10.86 -11.24 -14.80
C ARG A 140 10.26 -10.85 -13.44
N PRO A 141 8.94 -10.60 -13.35
CA PRO A 141 8.30 -10.14 -12.11
C PRO A 141 8.61 -11.01 -10.87
N GLY A 142 8.77 -12.32 -11.02
CA GLY A 142 9.13 -13.23 -9.92
C GLY A 142 10.59 -13.12 -9.45
N LEU A 143 11.50 -12.60 -10.28
CA LEU A 143 12.93 -12.51 -9.98
C LEU A 143 13.29 -11.27 -9.17
N THR A 144 12.44 -10.24 -9.15
CA THR A 144 12.64 -9.05 -8.32
C THR A 144 12.72 -9.42 -6.83
N ARG A 145 11.87 -10.35 -6.36
CA ARG A 145 11.92 -10.84 -4.96
C ARG A 145 13.26 -11.51 -4.67
N LEU A 146 13.70 -12.41 -5.56
CA LEU A 146 14.99 -13.07 -5.46
C LEU A 146 16.14 -12.06 -5.34
N ALA A 147 16.17 -11.04 -6.20
CA ALA A 147 17.20 -10.01 -6.17
C ALA A 147 17.15 -9.17 -4.88
N LEU A 148 15.97 -8.79 -4.39
CA LEU A 148 15.80 -8.02 -3.15
C LEU A 148 16.28 -8.81 -1.92
N VAL A 149 15.92 -10.10 -1.83
CA VAL A 149 16.41 -10.98 -0.77
C VAL A 149 17.93 -11.16 -0.90
N ALA A 150 18.45 -11.41 -2.10
CA ALA A 150 19.89 -11.54 -2.32
C ALA A 150 20.67 -10.26 -1.92
N TRP A 151 20.12 -9.08 -2.20
CA TRP A 151 20.66 -7.81 -1.73
C TRP A 151 20.60 -7.67 -0.21
N ARG A 152 19.50 -8.09 0.43
CA ARG A 152 19.35 -8.10 1.90
C ARG A 152 20.41 -8.97 2.56
N GLU A 153 20.65 -10.15 2.00
CA GLU A 153 21.63 -11.12 2.49
C GLU A 153 23.07 -10.84 2.00
N ASN A 154 23.29 -9.69 1.35
CA ASN A 154 24.61 -9.27 0.82
C ASN A 154 25.26 -10.29 -0.13
N VAL A 155 24.48 -11.05 -0.90
CA VAL A 155 25.00 -11.98 -1.91
C VAL A 155 25.84 -11.20 -2.94
N GLU A 156 27.05 -11.64 -3.18
CA GLU A 156 27.97 -10.98 -4.12
C GLU A 156 27.55 -11.18 -5.58
N GLY A 157 27.72 -10.15 -6.41
CA GLY A 157 27.56 -10.26 -7.86
C GLY A 157 26.14 -10.50 -8.37
N VAL A 158 25.09 -10.24 -7.57
CA VAL A 158 23.66 -10.34 -7.98
C VAL A 158 23.37 -9.64 -9.32
N GLU A 159 24.07 -8.55 -9.62
CA GLU A 159 23.92 -7.79 -10.86
C GLU A 159 24.45 -8.55 -12.09
N ARG A 160 25.35 -9.52 -11.91
CA ARG A 160 26.04 -10.24 -12.99
C ARG A 160 25.60 -11.70 -13.07
N LYS A 161 25.28 -12.32 -11.94
CA LYS A 161 24.97 -13.75 -11.85
C LYS A 161 23.60 -14.09 -12.46
N PRO A 162 23.46 -15.28 -13.06
CA PRO A 162 22.16 -15.83 -13.44
C PRO A 162 21.25 -15.98 -12.22
N ALA A 163 19.94 -15.81 -12.42
CA ALA A 163 18.96 -16.00 -11.35
C ALA A 163 19.04 -17.39 -10.69
N ALA A 164 19.32 -18.45 -11.46
CA ALA A 164 19.45 -19.81 -10.94
C ALA A 164 20.61 -19.95 -9.94
N GLU A 165 21.73 -19.26 -10.20
CA GLU A 165 22.91 -19.28 -9.31
C GLU A 165 22.61 -18.54 -7.99
N ILE A 166 21.95 -17.38 -8.09
CA ILE A 166 21.54 -16.60 -6.91
C ILE A 166 20.58 -17.41 -6.02
N ALA A 167 19.61 -18.10 -6.63
CA ALA A 167 18.68 -18.96 -5.90
C ALA A 167 19.39 -20.14 -5.24
N ALA A 168 20.38 -20.75 -5.90
CA ALA A 168 21.20 -21.80 -5.33
C ALA A 168 21.99 -21.30 -4.10
N THR A 169 22.65 -20.14 -4.21
CA THR A 169 23.39 -19.54 -3.09
C THR A 169 22.50 -19.25 -1.88
N LEU A 170 21.29 -18.71 -2.09
CA LEU A 170 20.35 -18.47 -0.99
C LEU A 170 19.84 -19.78 -0.37
N LYS A 171 19.59 -20.80 -1.19
CA LYS A 171 19.17 -22.11 -0.72
C LYS A 171 20.26 -22.81 0.11
N GLU A 172 21.52 -22.71 -0.31
CA GLU A 172 22.68 -23.22 0.44
C GLU A 172 22.81 -22.53 1.81
N ALA A 173 22.45 -21.25 1.89
CA ALA A 173 22.38 -20.51 3.15
C ALA A 173 21.12 -20.80 3.98
N GLY A 174 20.24 -21.71 3.54
CA GLY A 174 19.00 -22.07 4.24
C GLY A 174 17.87 -21.05 4.12
N ILE A 175 17.95 -20.13 3.16
CA ILE A 175 17.01 -19.01 3.00
C ILE A 175 15.94 -19.34 1.96
N ALA A 176 14.70 -19.47 2.41
CA ALA A 176 13.54 -19.70 1.55
C ALA A 176 13.02 -18.38 0.96
N TRP A 177 13.77 -17.81 0.02
CA TRP A 177 13.56 -16.46 -0.54
C TRP A 177 12.14 -16.20 -1.06
N GLU A 178 11.37 -17.23 -1.45
CA GLU A 178 9.98 -17.11 -1.88
C GLU A 178 9.04 -16.67 -0.76
N LYS A 179 9.37 -16.98 0.50
CA LYS A 179 8.59 -16.68 1.70
C LYS A 179 9.11 -15.47 2.46
N GLU A 180 10.27 -14.95 2.07
CA GLU A 180 10.95 -13.86 2.76
C GLU A 180 10.34 -12.49 2.45
N SER A 181 10.43 -11.59 3.44
CA SER A 181 10.11 -10.18 3.25
C SER A 181 11.16 -9.50 2.36
N THR A 182 10.69 -8.71 1.39
CA THR A 182 11.54 -7.94 0.47
C THR A 182 11.79 -6.50 0.95
N ASP A 183 11.61 -6.24 2.24
CA ASP A 183 11.74 -4.89 2.78
C ASP A 183 13.21 -4.45 2.87
N LEU A 184 13.60 -3.57 1.93
CA LEU A 184 14.88 -2.87 1.94
C LEU A 184 14.75 -1.39 2.32
N LEU A 185 13.58 -0.93 2.77
CA LEU A 185 13.28 0.50 2.94
C LEU A 185 14.28 1.22 3.86
N GLU A 186 14.79 0.55 4.88
CA GLU A 186 15.77 1.15 5.80
C GLU A 186 17.17 1.25 5.20
N ARG A 187 17.51 0.36 4.27
CA ARG A 187 18.85 0.27 3.66
C ARG A 187 19.00 1.15 2.43
N LEU A 188 17.88 1.57 1.85
CA LEU A 188 17.87 2.36 0.64
C LEU A 188 18.01 3.86 0.92
N PRO A 189 18.53 4.61 -0.05
CA PRO A 189 18.67 6.05 0.08
C PRO A 189 17.31 6.73 0.23
N GLY A 190 17.31 7.84 0.98
CA GLY A 190 16.13 8.67 1.12
C GLY A 190 15.70 9.26 -0.23
N LEU A 191 14.40 9.34 -0.44
CA LEU A 191 13.80 10.00 -1.59
C LEU A 191 13.22 11.36 -1.17
N PRO A 192 13.24 12.37 -2.05
CA PRO A 192 12.56 13.62 -1.79
C PRO A 192 11.04 13.37 -1.71
N VAL A 193 10.40 14.08 -0.80
CA VAL A 193 8.93 14.18 -0.75
C VAL A 193 8.47 14.76 -2.09
N GLN A 194 7.59 14.05 -2.80
CA GLN A 194 7.21 14.42 -4.16
C GLN A 194 6.18 15.53 -4.23
N ASP A 195 5.24 15.54 -3.27
CA ASP A 195 4.16 16.51 -3.22
C ASP A 195 3.65 16.72 -1.78
N GLU A 196 2.80 17.74 -1.60
CA GLU A 196 2.20 18.06 -0.30
C GLU A 196 1.20 17.00 0.18
N ALA A 197 0.60 16.22 -0.72
CA ALA A 197 -0.36 15.18 -0.35
C ALA A 197 0.36 14.02 0.37
N ASP A 198 1.50 13.57 -0.16
CA ASP A 198 2.38 12.58 0.48
C ASP A 198 2.85 13.06 1.86
N TRP A 199 3.23 14.34 1.96
CA TRP A 199 3.62 14.93 3.24
C TRP A 199 2.49 14.91 4.27
N LYS A 200 1.30 15.39 3.91
CA LYS A 200 0.12 15.38 4.79
C LYS A 200 -0.27 13.98 5.21
N ALA A 201 -0.22 13.02 4.28
CA ALA A 201 -0.51 11.62 4.56
C ALA A 201 0.45 11.05 5.60
N ARG A 202 1.77 11.27 5.43
CA ARG A 202 2.78 10.83 6.41
C ARG A 202 2.51 11.37 7.81
N LEU A 203 2.26 12.68 7.92
CA LEU A 203 1.97 13.31 9.20
C LEU A 203 0.68 12.78 9.82
N ALA A 204 -0.36 12.52 9.02
CA ALA A 204 -1.60 11.96 9.51
C ALA A 204 -1.44 10.52 10.01
N PHE A 205 -0.65 9.68 9.33
CA PHE A 205 -0.32 8.35 9.83
C PHE A 205 0.47 8.40 11.14
N LEU A 206 1.45 9.31 11.24
CA LEU A 206 2.21 9.51 12.46
C LEU A 206 1.32 9.98 13.62
N ASP A 207 0.43 10.93 13.36
CA ASP A 207 -0.56 11.43 14.31
C ASP A 207 -1.52 10.35 14.77
N TYR A 208 -2.11 9.59 13.83
CA TYR A 208 -3.01 8.49 14.14
C TYR A 208 -2.33 7.41 14.99
N GLN A 209 -1.05 7.09 14.71
CA GLN A 209 -0.32 6.08 15.47
C GLN A 209 0.11 6.55 16.87
N SER A 210 0.21 7.86 17.08
CA SER A 210 0.76 8.44 18.32
C SER A 210 -0.28 9.13 19.21
N THR A 211 -1.53 9.24 18.77
CA THR A 211 -2.62 9.88 19.53
C THR A 211 -3.81 8.92 19.71
N THR A 212 -4.97 9.47 20.10
CA THR A 212 -6.21 8.69 20.26
C THR A 212 -6.59 8.02 18.94
N LYS A 213 -6.45 6.70 18.88
CA LYS A 213 -6.81 5.88 17.72
C LYS A 213 -8.32 5.76 17.58
N LEU A 214 -8.94 6.70 16.89
CA LEU A 214 -10.36 6.63 16.55
C LEU A 214 -10.55 5.90 15.22
N HIS A 215 -11.10 4.68 15.28
CA HIS A 215 -11.53 3.94 14.09
C HIS A 215 -13.05 3.89 14.04
N LEU A 216 -13.62 4.44 12.99
CA LEU A 216 -15.05 4.43 12.72
C LEU A 216 -15.39 3.43 11.62
N GLN A 217 -16.52 2.74 11.75
CA GLN A 217 -17.03 1.81 10.76
C GLN A 217 -18.53 2.03 10.54
N GLY A 218 -19.02 1.78 9.33
CA GLY A 218 -20.44 1.88 9.07
C GLY A 218 -20.86 1.87 7.61
N THR A 219 -22.11 2.27 7.37
CA THR A 219 -22.70 2.42 6.03
C THR A 219 -23.53 3.71 5.99
N GLY A 220 -23.40 4.49 4.91
CA GLY A 220 -24.00 5.83 4.85
C GLY A 220 -23.65 6.69 6.07
N GLU A 221 -24.68 7.24 6.72
CA GLU A 221 -24.57 8.01 7.98
C GLU A 221 -24.65 7.14 9.25
N ALA A 222 -24.92 5.83 9.12
CA ALA A 222 -24.90 4.90 10.24
C ALA A 222 -23.46 4.52 10.56
N ILE A 223 -22.78 5.40 11.29
CA ILE A 223 -21.37 5.27 11.69
C ILE A 223 -21.28 4.96 13.19
N VAL A 224 -20.41 4.02 13.55
CA VAL A 224 -20.06 3.68 14.93
C VAL A 224 -18.56 3.66 15.14
N GLU A 225 -18.16 3.91 16.38
CA GLU A 225 -16.80 3.67 16.83
C GLU A 225 -16.55 2.16 16.94
N THR A 226 -15.47 1.72 16.29
CA THR A 226 -15.00 0.34 16.36
C THR A 226 -14.44 0.13 17.76
N PRO A 227 -14.77 -0.96 18.45
CA PRO A 227 -14.14 -1.30 19.72
C PRO A 227 -12.62 -1.42 19.55
N ALA A 228 -11.88 -1.24 20.64
CA ALA A 228 -10.45 -1.52 20.66
C ALA A 228 -10.17 -2.97 20.19
N GLU A 229 -9.00 -3.21 19.58
CA GLU A 229 -8.63 -4.51 19.00
C GLU A 229 -9.01 -5.70 19.91
N GLY A 230 -9.82 -6.62 19.36
CA GLY A 230 -10.26 -7.83 20.05
C GLY A 230 -11.53 -7.71 20.89
N ALA A 231 -12.12 -6.51 21.04
CA ALA A 231 -13.42 -6.34 21.68
C ALA A 231 -14.57 -6.44 20.67
N ALA A 232 -15.62 -7.17 21.02
CA ALA A 232 -16.87 -7.16 20.26
C ALA A 232 -17.62 -5.84 20.49
N LEU A 233 -18.42 -5.40 19.50
CA LEU A 233 -19.38 -4.33 19.72
C LEU A 233 -20.32 -4.74 20.87
N ALA A 234 -20.52 -3.84 21.83
CA ALA A 234 -21.43 -4.12 22.93
C ALA A 234 -22.85 -4.33 22.37
N ALA A 235 -23.63 -5.24 22.95
CA ALA A 235 -25.00 -5.53 22.49
C ALA A 235 -25.85 -4.25 22.36
N GLY A 236 -25.71 -3.30 23.30
CA GLY A 236 -26.39 -2.00 23.25
C GLY A 236 -25.93 -1.09 22.11
N GLN A 237 -24.72 -1.24 21.58
CA GLN A 237 -24.26 -0.50 20.40
C GLN A 237 -24.86 -1.08 19.12
N ILE A 238 -25.03 -2.40 19.05
CA ILE A 238 -25.71 -3.07 17.94
C ILE A 238 -27.19 -2.68 17.94
N GLU A 239 -27.84 -2.70 19.10
CA GLU A 239 -29.24 -2.27 19.26
C GLU A 239 -29.42 -0.79 18.91
N ALA A 240 -28.50 0.09 19.33
CA ALA A 240 -28.52 1.51 18.96
C ALA A 240 -28.25 1.73 17.46
N LEU A 241 -27.36 0.94 16.84
CA LEU A 241 -27.12 0.97 15.40
C LEU A 241 -28.38 0.54 14.64
N MET A 242 -29.02 -0.56 15.05
CA MET A 242 -30.27 -1.05 14.47
C MET A 242 -31.42 -0.03 14.64
N ALA A 243 -31.50 0.65 15.79
CA ALA A 243 -32.46 1.70 16.03
C ALA A 243 -32.20 2.97 15.17
N ARG A 244 -30.93 3.32 14.93
CA ARG A 244 -30.52 4.45 14.08
C ARG A 244 -30.67 4.18 12.60
N VAL A 245 -30.37 2.97 12.16
CA VAL A 245 -30.72 2.50 10.82
C VAL A 245 -32.23 2.58 10.67
N GLY A 246 -33.01 2.32 11.72
CA GLY A 246 -34.45 2.52 11.71
C GLY A 246 -35.15 1.47 10.86
N LYS A 247 -36.37 1.12 11.22
CA LYS A 247 -37.11 0.05 10.55
C LYS A 247 -37.27 0.33 9.05
N SER A 248 -37.47 1.59 8.66
CA SER A 248 -37.65 2.01 7.27
C SER A 248 -36.37 2.00 6.43
N THR A 249 -35.18 2.29 6.98
CA THR A 249 -33.91 2.18 6.21
C THR A 249 -33.45 0.74 6.17
N LEU A 250 -33.73 -0.07 7.20
CA LEU A 250 -33.51 -1.51 7.13
C LEU A 250 -34.47 -2.15 6.14
N GLU A 251 -35.75 -1.79 6.15
CA GLU A 251 -36.77 -2.23 5.18
C GLU A 251 -36.47 -1.73 3.77
N LYS A 252 -35.90 -0.52 3.61
CA LYS A 252 -35.45 -0.01 2.31
C LYS A 252 -34.15 -0.67 1.86
N ALA A 253 -33.18 -0.87 2.75
CA ALA A 253 -31.95 -1.58 2.41
C ALA A 253 -32.24 -3.05 2.09
N LEU A 254 -33.19 -3.68 2.79
CA LEU A 254 -33.73 -5.00 2.48
C LEU A 254 -34.63 -4.96 1.23
N GLY A 255 -35.39 -3.90 0.99
CA GLY A 255 -36.22 -3.70 -0.21
C GLY A 255 -35.40 -3.51 -1.48
N ASP A 256 -34.33 -2.71 -1.40
CA ASP A 256 -33.30 -2.52 -2.41
C ASP A 256 -32.50 -3.83 -2.60
N LEU A 257 -32.36 -4.66 -1.54
CA LEU A 257 -31.85 -6.05 -1.60
C LEU A 257 -32.85 -7.02 -2.29
N LEU A 258 -34.15 -6.68 -2.27
CA LEU A 258 -35.27 -7.48 -2.77
C LEU A 258 -35.76 -7.06 -4.17
N GLY A 259 -35.18 -6.02 -4.78
CA GLY A 259 -35.16 -5.87 -6.23
C GLY A 259 -35.99 -4.77 -6.87
N ASP A 260 -35.95 -3.53 -6.37
CA ASP A 260 -36.33 -2.39 -7.21
C ASP A 260 -35.46 -1.16 -6.90
N THR A 261 -34.69 -0.76 -7.91
CA THR A 261 -33.90 0.49 -8.05
C THR A 261 -32.38 0.36 -7.80
N PRO A 262 -31.54 0.57 -8.84
CA PRO A 262 -30.10 0.69 -8.65
C PRO A 262 -29.77 1.97 -7.86
N ALA A 263 -28.98 1.82 -6.80
CA ALA A 263 -28.43 2.98 -6.08
C ALA A 263 -27.52 3.79 -7.03
N PRO A 264 -27.67 5.13 -7.11
CA PRO A 264 -26.80 5.95 -7.93
C PRO A 264 -25.36 5.86 -7.41
N ARG A 265 -24.41 5.53 -8.30
CA ARG A 265 -22.97 5.67 -8.06
C ARG A 265 -22.66 7.14 -7.78
N GLN A 266 -22.57 7.51 -6.51
CA GLN A 266 -22.15 8.85 -6.15
C GLN A 266 -20.63 9.00 -6.26
N ALA A 267 -20.25 10.06 -6.96
CA ALA A 267 -18.92 10.65 -7.00
C ALA A 267 -18.34 10.76 -5.58
N GLN A 268 -17.04 10.47 -5.42
CA GLN A 268 -16.23 10.65 -4.19
C GLN A 268 -17.06 11.07 -2.97
N ALA A 269 -17.69 10.09 -2.31
CA ALA A 269 -18.63 10.37 -1.23
C ALA A 269 -17.96 11.28 -0.19
N ALA A 270 -18.60 12.42 0.06
CA ALA A 270 -18.19 13.37 1.09
C ALA A 270 -18.06 12.66 2.45
N ILE A 271 -17.20 13.18 3.33
CA ILE A 271 -17.02 12.60 4.67
C ILE A 271 -18.36 12.71 5.43
N PRO A 272 -18.93 11.61 5.95
CA PRO A 272 -20.21 11.63 6.64
C PRO A 272 -20.24 12.61 7.81
N ALA A 273 -21.36 13.30 8.00
CA ALA A 273 -21.49 14.32 9.04
C ALA A 273 -21.37 13.71 10.44
N GLU A 274 -21.93 12.51 10.65
CA GLU A 274 -21.84 11.81 11.93
C GLU A 274 -20.38 11.41 12.25
N ALA A 275 -19.58 11.02 11.25
CA ALA A 275 -18.16 10.70 11.45
C ALA A 275 -17.37 11.92 11.92
N LEU A 276 -17.62 13.09 11.31
CA LEU A 276 -17.01 14.35 11.73
C LEU A 276 -17.43 14.76 13.14
N LYS A 277 -18.70 14.53 13.51
CA LYS A 277 -19.20 14.79 14.85
C LYS A 277 -18.51 13.91 15.89
N LEU A 278 -18.46 12.60 15.68
CA LEU A 278 -17.78 11.66 16.57
C LEU A 278 -16.29 12.00 16.73
N ALA A 279 -15.61 12.38 15.64
CA ALA A 279 -14.21 12.81 15.70
C ALA A 279 -14.02 14.07 16.57
N ARG A 280 -14.90 15.07 16.45
CA ARG A 280 -14.86 16.28 17.29
C ARG A 280 -15.15 15.97 18.75
N ASP A 281 -16.14 15.13 19.04
CA ASP A 281 -16.51 14.74 20.40
C ASP A 281 -15.35 13.98 21.08
N ARG A 282 -14.65 13.14 20.32
CA ARG A 282 -13.44 12.43 20.77
C ARG A 282 -12.17 13.28 20.74
N LYS A 283 -12.24 14.52 20.26
CA LYS A 283 -11.10 15.42 20.04
C LYS A 283 -9.98 14.73 19.24
N ALA A 284 -10.36 13.90 18.27
CA ALA A 284 -9.45 13.15 17.43
C ALA A 284 -8.95 14.04 16.28
N PRO A 285 -7.65 14.40 16.23
CA PRO A 285 -7.11 15.26 15.16
C PRO A 285 -7.00 14.50 13.83
N VAL A 286 -6.96 13.18 13.88
CA VAL A 286 -7.00 12.27 12.73
C VAL A 286 -7.84 11.06 13.13
N PHE A 287 -8.64 10.54 12.21
CA PHE A 287 -9.41 9.31 12.43
C PHE A 287 -9.47 8.45 11.17
N ARG A 288 -9.65 7.15 11.37
CA ARG A 288 -9.86 6.17 10.30
C ARG A 288 -11.34 5.90 10.13
N LEU A 289 -11.81 5.77 8.90
CA LEU A 289 -13.21 5.50 8.58
C LEU A 289 -13.29 4.40 7.51
N SER A 290 -13.88 3.25 7.87
CA SER A 290 -14.19 2.18 6.91
C SER A 290 -15.69 2.13 6.64
N GLN A 291 -16.09 2.42 5.41
CA GLN A 291 -17.48 2.40 4.97
C GLN A 291 -17.77 1.24 4.04
N VAL A 292 -18.99 0.72 4.14
CA VAL A 292 -19.53 -0.30 3.24
C VAL A 292 -20.64 0.31 2.40
N GLU A 293 -20.49 0.18 1.09
CA GLU A 293 -21.46 0.55 0.06
C GLU A 293 -21.90 -0.75 -0.64
N PRO A 294 -22.99 -1.38 -0.20
CA PRO A 294 -23.47 -2.61 -0.81
C PRO A 294 -24.23 -2.31 -2.12
N ASP A 295 -23.87 -2.96 -3.21
CA ASP A 295 -24.61 -3.03 -4.47
C ASP A 295 -25.22 -4.43 -4.59
N LEU A 296 -26.32 -4.63 -3.86
CA LEU A 296 -26.91 -5.95 -3.68
C LEU A 296 -27.58 -6.44 -4.97
N ALA A 297 -28.14 -5.53 -5.77
CA ALA A 297 -28.66 -5.85 -7.10
C ALA A 297 -27.55 -6.38 -8.03
N GLY A 298 -26.35 -5.80 -7.98
CA GLY A 298 -25.16 -6.29 -8.68
C GLY A 298 -24.45 -7.46 -8.00
N GLY A 299 -24.89 -7.87 -6.81
CA GLY A 299 -24.21 -8.87 -5.97
C GLY A 299 -22.83 -8.43 -5.49
N LYS A 300 -22.55 -7.12 -5.47
CA LYS A 300 -21.25 -6.53 -5.17
C LYS A 300 -21.26 -5.81 -3.84
N VAL A 301 -20.09 -5.73 -3.24
CA VAL A 301 -19.84 -4.91 -2.06
C VAL A 301 -18.61 -4.06 -2.33
N LEU A 302 -18.75 -2.76 -2.12
CA LEU A 302 -17.63 -1.84 -2.10
C LEU A 302 -17.30 -1.48 -0.65
N VAL A 303 -16.07 -1.75 -0.24
CA VAL A 303 -15.49 -1.26 1.01
C VAL A 303 -14.56 -0.09 0.68
N VAL A 304 -14.79 1.04 1.32
CA VAL A 304 -13.92 2.22 1.23
C VAL A 304 -13.35 2.52 2.59
N ASP A 305 -12.03 2.41 2.73
CA ASP A 305 -11.33 2.72 3.97
C ASP A 305 -10.48 3.98 3.78
N ARG A 306 -10.58 4.92 4.71
CA ARG A 306 -10.02 6.26 4.61
C ARG A 306 -9.30 6.66 5.88
N LEU A 307 -8.22 7.43 5.74
CA LEU A 307 -7.64 8.22 6.81
C LEU A 307 -8.01 9.68 6.60
N ILE A 308 -8.57 10.31 7.62
CA ILE A 308 -9.10 11.67 7.55
C ILE A 308 -8.38 12.55 8.56
N SER A 309 -7.82 13.68 8.09
CA SER A 309 -7.18 14.68 8.92
C SER A 309 -8.13 15.84 9.23
N MET A 310 -8.19 16.23 10.50
CA MET A 310 -8.96 17.36 11.03
C MET A 310 -8.06 18.58 11.33
N ARG A 311 -6.75 18.50 11.05
CA ARG A 311 -5.78 19.57 11.40
C ARG A 311 -5.78 20.75 10.43
N GLY A 312 -6.32 20.59 9.23
CA GLY A 312 -6.48 21.67 8.26
C GLY A 312 -7.63 22.62 8.59
N ALA A 313 -7.82 23.64 7.77
CA ALA A 313 -8.99 24.51 7.85
C ALA A 313 -10.31 23.74 7.63
N LEU A 314 -10.26 22.68 6.81
CA LEU A 314 -11.36 21.77 6.54
C LEU A 314 -10.87 20.32 6.71
N PRO A 315 -11.77 19.39 7.09
CA PRO A 315 -11.47 17.96 7.08
C PRO A 315 -11.04 17.48 5.68
N GLU A 316 -9.99 16.67 5.61
CA GLU A 316 -9.40 16.21 4.34
C GLU A 316 -9.14 14.69 4.39
N VAL A 317 -9.49 13.99 3.31
CA VAL A 317 -9.08 12.58 3.12
C VAL A 317 -7.64 12.58 2.64
N VAL A 318 -6.74 12.05 3.45
CA VAL A 318 -5.28 12.04 3.17
C VAL A 318 -4.78 10.68 2.70
N TRP A 319 -5.59 9.63 2.85
CA TRP A 319 -5.33 8.30 2.31
C TRP A 319 -6.66 7.57 2.11
N GLN A 320 -6.74 6.74 1.06
CA GLN A 320 -7.92 5.94 0.76
C GLN A 320 -7.56 4.64 0.05
N VAL A 321 -8.25 3.56 0.41
CA VAL A 321 -8.34 2.34 -0.39
C VAL A 321 -9.79 2.00 -0.71
N ARG A 322 -10.02 1.49 -1.92
CA ARG A 322 -11.32 1.02 -2.40
C ARG A 322 -11.20 -0.45 -2.79
N LEU A 323 -12.04 -1.30 -2.22
CA LEU A 323 -12.06 -2.74 -2.48
C LEU A 323 -13.48 -3.12 -2.91
N GLU A 324 -13.63 -3.52 -4.16
CA GLU A 324 -14.89 -4.03 -4.70
C GLU A 324 -14.80 -5.55 -4.83
N GLU A 325 -15.71 -6.28 -4.18
CA GLU A 325 -15.79 -7.73 -4.22
C GLU A 325 -17.20 -8.18 -4.60
N ASN A 326 -17.32 -9.36 -5.21
CA ASN A 326 -18.61 -9.96 -5.54
C ASN A 326 -18.95 -11.06 -4.52
N GLY A 327 -20.15 -11.03 -3.96
CA GLY A 327 -20.64 -12.03 -3.00
C GLY A 327 -20.61 -13.47 -3.54
N ALA A 328 -20.64 -13.67 -4.86
CA ALA A 328 -20.43 -14.99 -5.48
C ALA A 328 -19.06 -15.60 -5.17
N ASN A 329 -18.04 -14.78 -4.86
CA ASN A 329 -16.68 -15.21 -4.52
C ASN A 329 -16.49 -15.43 -3.01
N ALA A 330 -17.54 -15.33 -2.20
CA ALA A 330 -17.45 -15.50 -0.75
C ALA A 330 -16.88 -16.87 -0.38
N ASP A 331 -15.89 -16.89 0.52
CA ASP A 331 -15.39 -18.13 1.11
C ASP A 331 -16.52 -18.83 1.90
N ARG A 332 -16.85 -20.05 1.47
CA ARG A 332 -17.88 -20.87 2.09
C ARG A 332 -17.63 -21.09 3.58
N ALA A 333 -16.38 -21.25 4.00
CA ALA A 333 -16.04 -21.43 5.42
C ALA A 333 -16.40 -20.19 6.25
N VAL A 334 -16.21 -18.99 5.69
CA VAL A 334 -16.57 -17.72 6.34
C VAL A 334 -18.10 -17.59 6.43
N VAL A 335 -18.82 -17.89 5.35
CA VAL A 335 -20.30 -17.86 5.33
C VAL A 335 -20.89 -18.78 6.40
N GLU A 336 -20.40 -20.02 6.50
CA GLU A 336 -20.87 -20.98 7.51
C GLU A 336 -20.53 -20.55 8.94
N ARG A 337 -19.39 -19.87 9.14
CA ARG A 337 -19.06 -19.28 10.44
C ARG A 337 -20.03 -18.16 10.81
N LEU A 338 -20.41 -17.31 9.85
CA LEU A 338 -21.39 -16.23 10.10
C LEU A 338 -22.76 -16.78 10.48
N LYS A 339 -23.23 -17.85 9.83
CA LYS A 339 -24.49 -18.51 10.20
C LYS A 339 -24.51 -19.01 11.64
N LYS A 340 -23.35 -19.41 12.16
CA LYS A 340 -23.18 -19.94 13.53
C LYS A 340 -22.89 -18.86 14.57
N ASP A 341 -22.69 -17.61 14.15
CA ASP A 341 -22.45 -16.51 15.07
C ASP A 341 -23.74 -16.21 15.87
N PRO A 342 -23.72 -16.21 17.23
CA PRO A 342 -24.92 -16.00 18.03
C PRO A 342 -25.63 -14.66 17.82
N GLN A 343 -24.91 -13.60 17.45
CA GLN A 343 -25.51 -12.30 17.17
C GLN A 343 -26.16 -12.30 15.79
N ILE A 344 -25.50 -12.91 14.80
CA ILE A 344 -26.04 -13.03 13.44
C ILE A 344 -27.24 -13.98 13.42
N ALA A 345 -27.19 -15.10 14.14
CA ALA A 345 -28.28 -16.07 14.23
C ALA A 345 -29.59 -15.43 14.74
N LYS A 346 -29.50 -14.48 15.68
CA LYS A 346 -30.66 -13.70 16.13
C LYS A 346 -31.26 -12.84 15.03
N VAL A 347 -30.41 -12.18 14.23
CA VAL A 347 -30.83 -11.37 13.07
C VAL A 347 -31.43 -12.26 11.98
N ILE A 348 -30.84 -13.43 11.73
CA ILE A 348 -31.35 -14.42 10.78
C ILE A 348 -32.76 -14.88 11.18
N GLY A 349 -32.96 -15.31 12.42
CA GLY A 349 -34.27 -15.76 12.89
C GLY A 349 -35.35 -14.66 12.80
N ALA A 350 -34.98 -13.40 13.06
CA ALA A 350 -35.88 -12.26 12.87
C ALA A 350 -36.21 -12.02 11.39
N ALA A 351 -35.24 -12.13 10.49
CA ALA A 351 -35.46 -11.97 9.04
C ALA A 351 -36.31 -13.10 8.45
N GLU A 352 -36.11 -14.34 8.90
CA GLU A 352 -36.94 -15.49 8.52
C GLU A 352 -38.40 -15.32 8.97
N ALA A 353 -38.62 -14.85 10.20
CA ALA A 353 -39.96 -14.55 10.72
C ALA A 353 -40.69 -13.44 9.93
N LEU A 354 -39.95 -12.59 9.21
CA LEU A 354 -40.48 -11.54 8.34
C LEU A 354 -40.59 -11.98 6.86
N GLY A 355 -40.31 -13.24 6.54
CA GLY A 355 -40.44 -13.78 5.18
C GLY A 355 -39.25 -13.52 4.25
N ALA A 356 -38.12 -13.04 4.76
CA ALA A 356 -36.93 -12.67 3.97
C ALA A 356 -35.90 -13.81 3.80
N GLY A 357 -36.27 -15.07 4.09
CA GLY A 357 -35.35 -16.21 4.14
C GLY A 357 -34.62 -16.49 2.81
N ALA A 358 -35.23 -16.23 1.65
CA ALA A 358 -34.61 -16.47 0.35
C ALA A 358 -33.42 -15.55 0.05
N SER A 359 -33.38 -14.34 0.64
CA SER A 359 -32.33 -13.34 0.42
C SER A 359 -31.21 -13.39 1.47
N LEU A 360 -31.38 -14.25 2.47
CA LEU A 360 -30.46 -14.39 3.59
C LEU A 360 -29.10 -14.92 3.16
N ASP A 361 -29.07 -15.91 2.26
CA ASP A 361 -27.82 -16.47 1.73
C ASP A 361 -27.02 -15.41 0.96
N GLN A 362 -27.67 -14.53 0.21
CA GLN A 362 -27.02 -13.43 -0.50
C GLN A 362 -26.46 -12.39 0.48
N ALA A 363 -27.23 -12.03 1.51
CA ALA A 363 -26.78 -11.12 2.57
C ALA A 363 -25.58 -11.68 3.35
N LEU A 364 -25.58 -12.99 3.65
CA LEU A 364 -24.46 -13.65 4.32
C LEU A 364 -23.20 -13.72 3.46
N ARG A 365 -23.36 -13.96 2.15
CA ARG A 365 -22.25 -13.88 1.19
C ARG A 365 -21.69 -12.47 1.07
N ALA A 366 -22.56 -11.46 1.02
CA ALA A 366 -22.16 -10.05 1.04
C ALA A 366 -21.40 -9.71 2.33
N GLY A 367 -21.89 -10.17 3.49
CA GLY A 367 -21.20 -10.03 4.78
C GLY A 367 -19.83 -10.70 4.80
N ALA A 368 -19.71 -11.91 4.25
CA ALA A 368 -18.44 -12.63 4.17
C ALA A 368 -17.40 -11.86 3.33
N VAL A 369 -17.77 -11.36 2.14
CA VAL A 369 -16.83 -10.57 1.32
C VAL A 369 -16.53 -9.20 1.92
N THR A 370 -17.47 -8.62 2.69
CA THR A 370 -17.24 -7.39 3.46
C THR A 370 -16.14 -7.60 4.51
N LEU A 371 -16.23 -8.68 5.30
CA LEU A 371 -15.23 -9.01 6.32
C LEU A 371 -13.85 -9.27 5.72
N GLU A 372 -13.79 -9.98 4.59
CA GLU A 372 -12.53 -10.20 3.88
C GLU A 372 -11.94 -8.89 3.36
N SER A 373 -12.78 -8.01 2.81
CA SER A 373 -12.40 -6.69 2.32
C SER A 373 -11.87 -5.80 3.44
N TRP A 374 -12.51 -5.80 4.61
CA TRP A 374 -11.97 -5.09 5.78
C TRP A 374 -10.61 -5.62 6.22
N ARG A 375 -10.41 -6.94 6.23
CA ARG A 375 -9.09 -7.52 6.53
C ARG A 375 -8.03 -7.10 5.51
N LYS A 376 -8.36 -7.09 4.22
CA LYS A 376 -7.47 -6.61 3.14
C LYS A 376 -7.16 -5.12 3.31
N ALA A 377 -8.17 -4.30 3.60
CA ALA A 377 -8.02 -2.86 3.84
C ALA A 377 -7.13 -2.59 5.05
N ASP A 378 -7.32 -3.35 6.14
CA ASP A 378 -6.45 -3.27 7.31
C ASP A 378 -5.02 -3.65 7.02
N GLY A 379 -4.78 -4.76 6.31
CA GLY A 379 -3.43 -5.13 5.87
C GLY A 379 -2.75 -4.00 5.07
N LYS A 380 -3.48 -3.37 4.14
CA LYS A 380 -2.99 -2.22 3.37
C LYS A 380 -2.74 -0.99 4.26
N PHE A 381 -3.65 -0.69 5.19
CA PHE A 381 -3.47 0.42 6.13
C PHE A 381 -2.22 0.24 6.98
N GLN A 382 -2.01 -0.96 7.54
CA GLN A 382 -0.82 -1.27 8.36
C GLN A 382 0.46 -1.24 7.51
N GLU A 383 0.42 -1.70 6.26
CA GLU A 383 1.56 -1.58 5.35
C GLU A 383 1.96 -0.13 5.15
N VAL A 384 1.00 0.74 4.79
CA VAL A 384 1.26 2.16 4.56
C VAL A 384 1.68 2.86 5.85
N ALA A 385 1.01 2.61 6.97
CA ALA A 385 1.36 3.18 8.27
C ALA A 385 2.79 2.84 8.65
N ARG A 386 3.19 1.57 8.50
CA ARG A 386 4.55 1.11 8.78
C ARG A 386 5.60 1.84 7.93
N VAL A 387 5.32 2.08 6.65
CA VAL A 387 6.24 2.85 5.79
C VAL A 387 6.28 4.33 6.20
N ALA A 388 5.11 4.92 6.42
CA ALA A 388 4.95 6.34 6.74
C ALA A 388 5.60 6.73 8.08
N THR A 389 5.49 5.89 9.11
CA THR A 389 6.02 6.18 10.46
C THR A 389 7.46 5.76 10.65
N ARG A 390 8.01 4.90 9.79
CA ARG A 390 9.39 4.41 9.91
C ARG A 390 10.43 5.35 9.32
N ARG A 391 10.12 6.06 8.21
CA ARG A 391 10.98 7.06 7.54
C ARG A 391 10.15 8.10 6.80
N LEU A 392 10.42 9.38 7.04
CA LEU A 392 9.74 10.49 6.35
C LEU A 392 10.32 10.75 4.94
N ASP A 393 11.58 10.37 4.73
CA ASP A 393 12.27 10.33 3.43
C ASP A 393 12.12 8.96 2.72
N GLY A 394 11.15 8.15 3.12
CA GLY A 394 10.88 6.83 2.53
C GLY A 394 10.26 6.91 1.14
N VAL A 395 9.83 5.75 0.61
CA VAL A 395 9.10 5.73 -0.67
C VAL A 395 7.80 6.53 -0.58
N PRO A 396 7.40 7.24 -1.64
CA PRO A 396 6.09 7.88 -1.72
C PRO A 396 4.96 6.89 -1.41
N LEU A 397 4.01 7.30 -0.58
CA LEU A 397 2.90 6.45 -0.13
C LEU A 397 1.96 6.08 -1.29
N SER A 398 1.85 6.95 -2.30
CA SER A 398 1.11 6.69 -3.54
C SER A 398 1.62 5.46 -4.31
N TRP A 399 2.86 5.01 -4.08
CA TRP A 399 3.39 3.79 -4.69
C TRP A 399 2.85 2.51 -4.05
N LEU A 400 2.35 2.60 -2.82
CA LEU A 400 1.76 1.49 -2.08
C LEU A 400 0.26 1.36 -2.38
N GLU A 401 -0.40 2.45 -2.79
CA GLU A 401 -1.81 2.44 -3.17
C GLU A 401 -2.05 1.71 -4.51
N ALA A 402 -1.06 1.75 -5.41
CA ALA A 402 -1.13 1.18 -6.76
C ALA A 402 -0.76 -0.32 -6.83
N ARG A 403 -0.55 -1.01 -5.70
CA ARG A 403 -0.16 -2.42 -5.64
C ARG A 403 -1.28 -3.35 -5.17
#